data_AF-A0AAW4C580-F1
#
_entry.id   AF-A0AAW4C580-F1
#
_cell.length_a   1.000
_cell.length_b   1.000
_cell.length_c   1.000
_cell.angle_alpha   90.00
_cell.angle_beta   90.00
_cell.angle_gamma   90.00
#
_symmetry.space_group_name_H-M   'P 1'
#
loop_
_entity.id
_entity.type
_entity.pdbx_description
1 polymer ?
#
loop_
_entity_poly.entity_id
_entity_poly.type
_entity_poly.pdbx_seq_one_letter_code
_entity_poly.pdbx_strand_id
1 'polypeptide(L)'
;SATVDAVAPAAPVINPSNGVVISGTAEAGARVILTDGSGNPIGQTTADGSGNWSFTPGTPLVNGTVINAVAQDAAGNTSTPQVSTTVDAVAPG
;
A
#
# COMPACT_ATOMS: atom_id res chain seq x y z
N SER A 1 1.53 28.83 -15.85
CA SER A 1 2.48 27.70 -15.85
C SER A 1 1.98 26.71 -14.80
N ALA A 2 1.66 25.47 -15.20
CA ALA A 2 1.44 24.42 -14.22
C ALA A 2 2.81 24.06 -13.65
N THR A 3 3.03 24.28 -12.36
CA THR A 3 4.19 23.70 -11.70
C THR A 3 4.01 22.20 -11.75
N VAL A 4 4.87 21.50 -12.50
CA VAL A 4 5.04 20.05 -12.31
C VAL A 4 5.47 19.90 -10.86
N ASP A 5 4.59 19.35 -10.03
CA ASP A 5 4.97 18.99 -8.67
C ASP A 5 6.01 17.88 -8.76
N ALA A 6 7.16 18.11 -8.15
CA ALA A 6 8.27 17.18 -8.12
C ALA A 6 8.50 16.60 -6.72
N VAL A 7 7.61 16.92 -5.76
CA VAL A 7 7.70 16.44 -4.39
C VAL A 7 7.05 15.07 -4.31
N ALA A 8 7.82 14.07 -3.88
CA ALA A 8 7.26 12.75 -3.61
C ALA A 8 6.32 12.80 -2.39
N PRO A 9 5.21 12.04 -2.41
CA PRO A 9 4.37 11.88 -1.24
C PRO A 9 5.13 11.18 -0.11
N ALA A 10 4.65 11.36 1.13
CA ALA A 10 5.15 10.58 2.26
C ALA A 10 4.97 9.07 2.01
N ALA A 11 5.86 8.26 2.58
CA ALA A 11 5.72 6.80 2.55
C ALA A 11 4.37 6.40 3.18
N PRO A 12 3.62 5.47 2.57
CA PRO A 12 2.38 4.99 3.17
C PRO A 12 2.69 4.20 4.44
N VAL A 13 1.66 3.95 5.25
CA VAL A 13 1.69 2.99 6.35
C VAL A 13 0.91 1.77 5.93
N ILE A 14 1.35 0.57 6.31
CA ILE A 14 0.57 -0.66 6.19
C ILE A 14 0.25 -1.17 7.60
N ASN A 15 -1.02 -1.39 7.91
CA ASN A 15 -1.46 -2.00 9.16
C ASN A 15 -1.18 -3.51 9.14
N PRO A 16 -1.11 -4.17 10.32
CA PRO A 16 -1.10 -5.62 10.41
C PRO A 16 -2.25 -6.25 9.60
N SER A 17 -1.95 -7.35 8.90
CA SER A 17 -2.89 -7.99 7.97
C SER A 17 -2.87 -9.51 8.12
N ASN A 18 -4.06 -10.11 8.03
CA ASN A 18 -4.24 -11.56 7.92
C ASN A 18 -4.33 -12.06 6.47
N GLY A 19 -3.99 -11.20 5.50
CA GLY A 19 -4.01 -11.54 4.07
C GLY A 19 -5.38 -11.46 3.39
N VAL A 20 -6.47 -11.29 4.15
CA VAL A 20 -7.82 -11.08 3.59
C VAL A 20 -8.06 -9.61 3.27
N VAL A 21 -7.60 -8.72 4.15
CA VAL A 21 -7.68 -7.27 3.98
C VAL A 21 -6.32 -6.67 4.27
N ILE A 22 -5.87 -5.82 3.36
CA ILE A 22 -4.68 -4.99 3.51
C ILE A 22 -5.16 -3.56 3.67
N SER A 23 -4.74 -2.88 4.74
CA SER A 23 -5.18 -1.52 5.02
C SER A 23 -4.02 -0.67 5.52
N GLY A 24 -4.22 0.64 5.54
CA GLY A 24 -3.19 1.56 5.97
C GLY A 24 -3.56 3.00 5.74
N THR A 25 -2.54 3.86 5.75
CA THR A 25 -2.68 5.28 5.43
C THR A 25 -1.71 5.70 4.32
N ALA A 26 -2.07 6.75 3.59
CA ALA A 26 -1.22 7.43 2.61
C ALA A 26 -1.69 8.89 2.50
N GLU A 27 -1.02 9.68 1.68
CA GLU A 27 -1.53 11.01 1.32
C GLU A 27 -2.94 10.90 0.70
N ALA A 28 -3.84 11.82 1.06
CA ALA A 28 -5.22 11.79 0.60
C ALA A 28 -5.30 11.87 -0.94
N GLY A 29 -6.04 10.94 -1.56
CA GLY A 29 -6.12 10.84 -3.02
C GLY A 29 -4.90 10.20 -3.69
N ALA A 30 -3.84 9.87 -2.95
CA ALA A 30 -2.70 9.14 -3.49
C ALA A 30 -3.07 7.70 -3.82
N ARG A 31 -2.43 7.18 -4.86
CA ARG A 31 -2.56 5.80 -5.32
C ARG A 31 -1.58 4.92 -4.58
N VAL A 32 -2.08 3.92 -3.88
CA VAL A 32 -1.26 2.92 -3.17
C VAL A 32 -1.08 1.71 -4.07
N ILE A 33 0.17 1.37 -4.37
CA ILE A 33 0.55 0.24 -5.23
C ILE A 33 1.13 -0.84 -4.32
N LEU A 34 0.55 -2.04 -4.39
CA LEU A 34 0.88 -3.19 -3.55
C LEU A 34 1.58 -4.28 -4.37
N THR A 35 2.74 -4.72 -3.92
CA THR A 35 3.51 -5.82 -4.53
C THR A 35 3.93 -6.85 -3.48
N ASP A 36 4.23 -8.07 -3.89
CA ASP A 36 4.82 -9.07 -3.00
C ASP A 36 6.34 -8.82 -2.79
N GLY A 37 6.97 -9.65 -1.95
CA GLY A 37 8.41 -9.62 -1.68
C GLY A 37 9.32 -9.91 -2.89
N SER A 38 8.78 -10.47 -3.97
CA SER A 38 9.48 -10.67 -5.25
C SER A 38 9.22 -9.57 -6.26
N GLY A 39 8.38 -8.58 -5.92
CA GLY A 39 7.97 -7.48 -6.79
C GLY A 39 6.78 -7.78 -7.69
N ASN A 40 6.09 -8.92 -7.53
CA ASN A 40 4.89 -9.21 -8.31
C ASN A 40 3.72 -8.33 -7.83
N PRO A 41 2.87 -7.82 -8.73
CA PRO A 41 1.73 -6.99 -8.33
C PRO A 41 0.69 -7.82 -7.55
N ILE A 42 0.35 -7.35 -6.36
CA ILE A 42 -0.81 -7.83 -5.58
C ILE A 42 -2.06 -7.06 -6.02
N GLY A 43 -1.91 -5.74 -6.20
CA GLY A 43 -2.99 -4.85 -6.59
C GLY A 43 -2.68 -3.39 -6.32
N GLN A 44 -3.71 -2.55 -6.38
CA GLN A 44 -3.59 -1.13 -6.12
C GLN A 44 -4.94 -0.58 -5.64
N THR A 45 -4.89 0.49 -4.84
CA THR A 45 -6.07 1.20 -4.34
C THR A 45 -5.77 2.70 -4.26
N THR A 46 -6.76 3.51 -3.90
CA THR A 46 -6.59 4.95 -3.70
C THR A 46 -6.95 5.30 -2.26
N ALA A 47 -6.14 6.12 -1.62
CA ALA A 47 -6.47 6.66 -0.31
C ALA A 47 -7.63 7.65 -0.41
N ASP A 48 -8.57 7.55 0.52
CA ASP A 48 -9.71 8.44 0.60
C ASP A 48 -9.30 9.88 0.95
N GLY A 49 -10.27 10.79 1.03
CA GLY A 49 -10.03 12.20 1.38
C GLY A 49 -9.47 12.42 2.79
N SER A 50 -9.46 11.39 3.64
CA SER A 50 -8.85 11.39 4.98
C SER A 50 -7.51 10.64 5.01
N GLY A 51 -7.04 10.11 3.87
CA GLY A 51 -5.78 9.37 3.76
C GLY A 51 -5.88 7.90 4.14
N ASN A 52 -7.08 7.36 4.39
CA ASN A 52 -7.25 5.94 4.70
C ASN A 52 -7.41 5.14 3.41
N TRP A 53 -6.84 3.94 3.38
CA TRP A 53 -7.03 3.02 2.26
C TRP A 53 -7.23 1.59 2.74
N SER A 54 -7.92 0.81 1.91
CA SER A 54 -8.12 -0.62 2.08
C SER A 54 -8.11 -1.32 0.72
N PHE A 55 -7.62 -2.55 0.71
CA PHE A 55 -7.57 -3.43 -0.44
C PHE A 55 -7.90 -4.86 -0.02
N THR A 56 -8.82 -5.50 -0.74
CA THR A 56 -9.18 -6.90 -0.57
C THR A 56 -8.67 -7.68 -1.79
N PRO A 57 -7.61 -8.48 -1.65
CA PRO A 57 -7.14 -9.36 -2.72
C PRO A 57 -8.25 -10.33 -3.17
N GLY A 58 -8.27 -10.68 -4.46
CA GLY A 58 -9.24 -11.67 -4.98
C GLY A 58 -9.05 -13.08 -4.42
N THR A 59 -7.85 -13.39 -3.93
CA THR A 59 -7.53 -14.61 -3.17
C THR A 59 -6.74 -14.19 -1.93
N PRO A 60 -7.14 -14.63 -0.72
CA PRO A 60 -6.39 -14.31 0.50
C PRO A 60 -4.91 -14.66 0.36
N LEU A 61 -4.05 -13.75 0.80
CA LEU A 61 -2.61 -13.98 0.81
C LEU A 61 -2.27 -14.98 1.91
N VAL A 62 -1.28 -15.84 1.64
CA VAL A 62 -0.86 -16.88 2.58
C VAL A 62 -0.05 -16.27 3.74
N ASN A 63 -0.04 -16.96 4.87
CA ASN A 63 0.83 -16.60 5.99
C ASN A 63 2.30 -16.49 5.52
N GLY A 64 2.98 -15.42 5.93
CA GLY A 64 4.37 -15.17 5.54
C GLY A 64 4.53 -14.46 4.20
N THR A 65 3.46 -14.17 3.45
CA THR A 65 3.54 -13.30 2.28
C THR A 65 4.02 -11.91 2.73
N VAL A 66 5.14 -11.46 2.16
CA VAL A 66 5.59 -10.07 2.30
C VAL A 66 4.74 -9.20 1.39
N ILE A 67 4.14 -8.16 1.95
CA ILE A 67 3.41 -7.11 1.23
C ILE A 67 4.27 -5.86 1.28
N ASN A 68 4.55 -5.32 0.11
CA ASN A 68 5.21 -4.05 -0.03
C ASN A 68 4.24 -2.99 -0.56
N ALA A 69 4.37 -1.75 -0.11
CA ALA A 69 3.56 -0.62 -0.56
C ALA A 69 4.40 0.61 -0.90
N VAL A 70 3.98 1.31 -1.96
CA VAL A 70 4.40 2.68 -2.28
C VAL A 70 3.17 3.53 -2.54
N ALA A 71 3.25 4.82 -2.22
CA ALA A 71 2.25 5.81 -2.57
C ALA A 71 2.70 6.58 -3.81
N GLN A 72 1.78 6.86 -4.73
CA GLN A 72 2.00 7.71 -5.89
C GLN A 72 0.99 8.85 -5.87
N ASP A 73 1.48 10.09 -5.95
CA ASP A 73 0.61 11.28 -5.99
C ASP A 73 -0.08 11.46 -7.37
N ALA A 74 -0.91 12.48 -7.49
CA ALA A 74 -1.61 12.79 -8.75
C ALA A 74 -0.67 13.32 -9.86
N ALA A 75 0.52 13.79 -9.51
CA ALA A 75 1.55 14.24 -10.45
C ALA A 75 2.43 13.08 -10.98
N GLY A 76 2.34 11.90 -10.36
CA GLY A 76 3.07 10.69 -10.71
C GLY A 76 4.33 10.44 -9.87
N ASN A 77 4.63 11.28 -8.87
CA ASN A 77 5.78 11.07 -8.00
C ASN A 77 5.50 9.91 -7.04
N THR A 78 6.51 9.08 -6.80
CA THR A 78 6.40 7.88 -5.95
C THR A 78 7.15 8.08 -4.64
N SER A 79 6.55 7.65 -3.53
CA SER A 79 7.15 7.71 -2.20
C SER A 79 8.42 6.84 -2.10
N THR A 80 9.41 7.33 -1.37
CA THR A 80 10.61 6.56 -1.01
C THR A 80 10.93 6.73 0.49
N PRO A 81 11.33 5.68 1.23
CA PRO A 81 11.47 4.29 0.77
C PRO A 81 10.11 3.58 0.63
N GLN A 82 10.13 2.40 -0.02
CA GLN A 82 9.03 1.44 0.05
C GLN A 82 8.87 0.93 1.49
N VAL A 83 7.63 0.69 1.90
CA VAL A 83 7.31 0.07 3.20
C VAL A 83 6.87 -1.37 3.00
N SER A 84 7.10 -2.21 4.00
CA SER A 84 6.77 -3.63 3.95
C SER A 84 6.13 -4.11 5.24
N THR A 85 5.21 -5.08 5.12
CA THR A 85 4.69 -5.88 6.23
C THR A 85 4.64 -7.34 5.83
N THR A 86 4.45 -8.23 6.79
CA THR A 86 4.27 -9.67 6.54
C THR A 86 2.87 -10.08 6.96
N VAL A 87 2.20 -10.86 6.13
CA VAL A 87 0.90 -11.45 6.46
C VAL A 87 1.03 -12.41 7.63
N ASP A 88 0.21 -12.19 8.65
CA ASP A 88 0.02 -13.10 9.79
C ASP A 88 -1.40 -13.65 9.77
N ALA A 89 -1.56 -14.85 9.23
CA ALA A 89 -2.85 -15.54 9.13
C ALA A 89 -3.00 -16.66 10.17
N VAL A 90 -2.08 -16.75 11.14
CA VAL A 90 -2.11 -17.81 12.16
C VAL A 90 -3.05 -17.37 13.29
N ALA A 91 -4.04 -18.20 13.59
CA ALA A 91 -4.93 -17.96 14.73
C ALA A 91 -4.15 -18.04 16.06
N PRO A 92 -4.46 -17.19 17.07
CA PRO A 92 -3.91 -17.35 18.41
C PRO A 92 -4.27 -18.74 18.97
N GLY A 93 -3.29 -19.41 19.57
CA GLY A 93 -3.47 -20.72 20.22
C GLY A 93 -4.04 -20.65 21.63
#